data_AF-A0A1J5H9J7-F1
#
_entry.id   AF-A0A1J5H9J7-F1
#
_cell.length_a   1.000
_cell.length_b   1.000
_cell.length_c   1.000
_cell.angle_alpha   90.00
_cell.angle_beta   90.00
_cell.angle_gamma   90.00
#
_symmetry.space_group_name_H-M   'P 1'
#
loop_
_entity.id
_entity.type
_entity.pdbx_description
1 polymer ?
#
loop_
_entity_poly.entity_id
_entity_poly.type
_entity_poly.pdbx_seq_one_letter_code
_entity_poly.pdbx_strand_id
1 'polypeptide(L)'
;MMQGVVNQRCEATLPLVVGNANGQRQVIDAVIDTGFNGFLTLPPSIITALDLSWNASDIVTLGDGSETFFDLYSVTVLWDGQYREIDVAESETDPLIGMSLLYKYGLRIDAVEGGIVRVEAL
;
A
#
# COMPACT_ATOMS: atom_id res chain seq x y z
N MET A 1 -0.95 11.87 11.72
CA MET A 1 0.38 11.23 11.74
C MET A 1 0.18 9.73 11.85
N MET A 2 0.82 8.97 10.96
CA MET A 2 0.88 7.51 10.98
C MET A 2 2.32 7.08 11.27
N GLN A 3 2.47 5.95 11.97
CA GLN A 3 3.78 5.44 12.39
C GLN A 3 3.90 3.96 12.10
N GLY A 4 5.11 3.57 11.73
CA GLY A 4 5.52 2.18 11.53
C GLY A 4 6.99 2.01 11.89
N VAL A 5 7.60 0.93 11.42
CA VAL A 5 8.97 0.56 11.79
C VAL A 5 9.75 0.03 10.60
N VAL A 6 11.08 0.13 10.68
CA VAL A 6 11.97 -0.61 9.78
C VAL A 6 12.10 -2.05 10.30
N ASN A 7 11.75 -3.03 9.48
CA ASN A 7 11.78 -4.45 9.86
C ASN A 7 13.19 -5.06 9.70
N GLN A 8 13.32 -6.36 10.01
CA GLN A 8 14.58 -7.12 9.90
C GLN A 8 15.12 -7.29 8.47
N ARG A 9 14.27 -7.08 7.45
CA ARG A 9 14.66 -7.06 6.04
C ARG A 9 15.11 -5.67 5.58
N CYS A 10 15.25 -4.71 6.50
CA CYS A 10 15.55 -3.31 6.23
C CYS A 10 14.47 -2.58 5.43
N GLU A 11 13.21 -3.03 5.50
CA GLU A 11 12.10 -2.40 4.81
C GLU A 11 11.37 -1.44 5.76
N ALA A 12 11.06 -0.23 5.28
CA ALA A 12 10.19 0.69 5.99
C ALA A 12 8.75 0.20 5.88
N THR A 13 8.18 -0.26 6.99
CA THR A 13 6.82 -0.81 7.03
C THR A 13 5.86 0.13 7.73
N LEU A 14 4.59 0.15 7.30
CA LEU A 14 3.51 0.89 7.91
C LEU A 14 2.27 -0.02 8.04
N PRO A 15 1.70 -0.20 9.24
CA PRO A 15 0.46 -0.95 9.40
C PRO A 15 -0.72 -0.14 8.84
N LEU A 16 -1.55 -0.77 8.03
CA LEU A 16 -2.75 -0.19 7.44
C LEU A 16 -3.99 -1.01 7.79
N VAL A 17 -5.11 -0.33 8.01
CA VAL A 17 -6.42 -0.97 8.01
C VAL A 17 -6.99 -0.86 6.60
N VAL A 18 -7.18 -2.00 5.94
CA VAL A 18 -7.79 -2.10 4.61
C VAL A 18 -9.11 -2.86 4.71
N GLY A 19 -10.04 -2.58 3.80
CA GLY A 19 -11.35 -3.22 3.81
C GLY A 19 -12.14 -2.99 2.54
N ASN A 20 -13.29 -3.65 2.46
CA ASN A 20 -14.26 -3.48 1.38
C ASN A 20 -15.34 -2.45 1.74
N ALA A 21 -16.18 -2.10 0.75
CA ALA A 21 -17.31 -1.18 0.93
C ALA A 21 -18.38 -1.71 1.91
N ASN A 22 -18.42 -3.02 2.14
CA ASN A 22 -19.39 -3.68 3.03
C ASN A 22 -18.95 -3.67 4.51
N GLY A 23 -17.80 -3.08 4.82
CA GLY A 23 -17.30 -2.92 6.19
C GLY A 23 -16.44 -4.07 6.71
N GLN A 24 -16.14 -5.08 5.89
CA GLN A 24 -15.13 -6.09 6.22
C GLN A 24 -13.75 -5.45 6.18
N ARG A 25 -12.92 -5.72 7.19
CA ARG A 25 -11.61 -5.06 7.38
C ARG A 25 -10.58 -6.04 7.91
N GLN A 26 -9.32 -5.78 7.56
CA GLN A 26 -8.16 -6.42 8.16
C GLN A 26 -7.00 -5.44 8.30
N VAL A 27 -6.08 -5.76 9.21
CA VAL A 27 -4.81 -5.04 9.36
C VAL A 27 -3.76 -5.75 8.51
N ILE A 28 -2.99 -4.98 7.75
CA ILE A 28 -1.84 -5.46 6.98
C ILE A 28 -0.62 -4.62 7.33
N ASP A 29 0.57 -5.20 7.20
CA ASP A 29 1.81 -4.43 7.14
C ASP A 29 2.16 -4.22 5.67
N ALA A 30 2.38 -2.97 5.28
CA ALA A 30 2.78 -2.61 3.92
C ALA A 30 4.15 -1.94 3.91
N VAL A 31 4.98 -2.32 2.95
CA VAL A 31 6.30 -1.73 2.72
C VAL A 31 6.13 -0.43 1.96
N ILE A 32 6.84 0.61 2.37
CA ILE A 32 6.89 1.87 1.61
C ILE A 32 7.84 1.69 0.43
N ASP A 33 7.32 1.85 -0.77
CA ASP A 33 8.08 1.80 -2.03
C ASP A 33 8.01 3.14 -2.75
N THR A 34 9.09 3.92 -2.64
CA THR A 34 9.20 5.21 -3.33
C THR A 34 9.44 5.08 -4.85
N GLY A 35 9.74 3.88 -5.33
CA GLY A 35 9.84 3.55 -6.76
C GLY A 35 8.50 3.19 -7.40
N PHE A 36 7.48 2.88 -6.59
CA PHE A 36 6.14 2.59 -7.06
C PHE A 36 5.29 3.86 -7.16
N ASN A 37 4.76 4.16 -8.36
CA ASN A 37 3.97 5.36 -8.60
C ASN A 37 2.47 5.20 -8.29
N GLY A 38 1.96 3.98 -8.07
CA GLY A 38 0.56 3.72 -7.72
C GLY A 38 0.23 4.06 -6.26
N PHE A 39 -0.96 3.66 -5.82
CA PHE A 39 -1.41 3.89 -4.44
C PHE A 39 -0.98 2.78 -3.49
N LEU A 40 -1.46 1.56 -3.73
CA LEU A 40 -1.22 0.39 -2.90
C LEU A 40 -1.17 -0.87 -3.77
N THR A 41 -0.34 -1.85 -3.42
CA THR A 41 -0.48 -3.23 -3.94
C THR A 41 -1.01 -4.16 -2.86
N LEU A 42 -1.76 -5.19 -3.25
CA LEU A 42 -2.18 -6.28 -2.35
C LEU A 42 -2.04 -7.64 -3.04
N PRO A 43 -1.72 -8.70 -2.29
CA PRO A 43 -1.71 -10.05 -2.83
C PRO A 43 -3.12 -10.58 -3.09
N PRO A 44 -3.29 -11.51 -4.06
CA PRO A 44 -4.59 -12.05 -4.43
C PRO A 44 -5.34 -12.68 -3.24
N SER A 45 -4.59 -13.21 -2.27
CA SER A 45 -5.13 -13.78 -1.03
C SER A 45 -5.87 -12.75 -0.17
N ILE A 46 -5.34 -11.53 -0.04
CA ILE A 46 -5.97 -10.42 0.70
C ILE A 46 -7.17 -9.88 -0.11
N ILE A 47 -7.01 -9.72 -1.42
CA ILE A 47 -8.07 -9.27 -2.33
C ILE A 47 -9.28 -10.20 -2.23
N THR A 48 -9.05 -11.52 -2.32
CA THR A 48 -10.08 -12.55 -2.21
C THR A 48 -10.69 -12.59 -0.81
N ALA A 49 -9.87 -12.51 0.24
CA ALA A 49 -10.36 -12.55 1.62
C ALA A 49 -11.28 -11.37 1.97
N LEU A 50 -11.02 -10.20 1.38
CA LEU A 50 -11.86 -9.00 1.53
C LEU A 50 -12.97 -8.88 0.49
N ASP A 51 -13.06 -9.79 -0.48
CA ASP A 51 -14.02 -9.71 -1.59
C ASP A 51 -14.00 -8.33 -2.26
N LEU A 52 -12.79 -7.87 -2.63
CA LEU A 52 -12.63 -6.56 -3.25
C LEU A 52 -13.23 -6.54 -4.66
N SER A 53 -13.87 -5.43 -5.01
CA SER A 53 -14.45 -5.24 -6.33
C SER A 53 -13.35 -4.93 -7.34
N TRP A 54 -13.30 -5.74 -8.40
CA TRP A 54 -12.47 -5.45 -9.58
C TRP A 54 -12.94 -4.15 -10.25
N ASN A 55 -12.00 -3.31 -10.66
CA ASN A 55 -12.24 -2.02 -11.29
C ASN A 55 -11.80 -2.01 -12.76
N ALA A 56 -10.54 -2.37 -13.03
CA ALA A 56 -9.95 -2.31 -14.37
C ALA A 56 -8.71 -3.22 -14.47
N SER A 57 -8.15 -3.35 -15.68
CA SER A 57 -6.81 -3.90 -15.88
C SER A 57 -5.97 -2.90 -16.67
N ASP A 58 -4.69 -2.78 -16.36
CA ASP A 58 -3.78 -1.84 -17.04
C ASP A 58 -2.40 -2.46 -17.32
N ILE A 59 -1.71 -1.94 -18.33
CA ILE A 59 -0.31 -2.28 -18.62
C ILE A 59 0.57 -1.39 -17.74
N VAL A 60 1.44 -2.02 -16.96
CA VAL A 60 2.35 -1.33 -16.04
C VAL A 60 3.79 -1.69 -16.36
N THR A 61 4.65 -0.67 -16.35
CA THR A 61 6.10 -0.82 -16.46
C THR A 61 6.70 -1.11 -15.09
N LEU A 62 7.40 -2.23 -14.96
CA LEU A 62 8.12 -2.62 -13.75
C LEU A 62 9.45 -1.89 -13.62
N GLY A 63 10.08 -2.00 -12.44
CA GLY A 63 11.37 -1.37 -12.15
C GLY A 63 12.53 -1.83 -13.06
N ASP A 64 12.41 -2.98 -13.72
CA ASP A 64 13.37 -3.48 -14.71
C ASP A 64 13.07 -3.00 -16.14
N GLY A 65 12.01 -2.20 -16.33
CA GLY A 65 11.57 -1.69 -17.62
C GLY A 65 10.69 -2.65 -18.43
N SER A 66 10.43 -3.86 -17.94
CA SER A 66 9.47 -4.77 -18.56
C SER A 66 8.04 -4.28 -18.35
N GLU A 67 7.13 -4.66 -19.26
CA GLU A 67 5.70 -4.39 -19.13
C GLU A 67 4.97 -5.66 -18.70
N THR A 68 4.03 -5.51 -17.77
CA THR A 68 3.10 -6.56 -17.32
C THR A 68 1.69 -6.02 -17.23
N PHE A 69 0.70 -6.91 -17.19
CA PHE A 69 -0.68 -6.55 -16.88
C PHE A 69 -0.91 -6.64 -15.37
N PHE A 70 -1.59 -5.65 -14.81
CA PHE A 70 -2.13 -5.72 -13.45
C PHE A 70 -3.64 -5.50 -13.46
N ASP A 71 -4.33 -6.31 -12.65
CA ASP A 71 -5.70 -6.04 -12.28
C ASP A 71 -5.74 -5.01 -11.13
N LEU A 72 -6.66 -4.07 -11.25
CA LEU A 72 -6.91 -3.00 -10.29
C LEU A 72 -8.24 -3.25 -9.58
N TYR A 73 -8.23 -3.11 -8.26
CA TYR A 73 -9.39 -3.31 -7.39
C TYR A 73 -9.64 -2.08 -6.52
N SER A 74 -10.89 -1.84 -6.13
CA SER A 74 -11.23 -0.80 -5.17
C SER A 74 -11.08 -1.31 -3.74
N VAL A 75 -10.33 -0.58 -2.91
CA VAL A 75 -10.21 -0.83 -1.47
C VAL A 75 -10.54 0.45 -0.69
N THR A 76 -11.10 0.27 0.51
CA THR A 76 -11.14 1.33 1.52
C THR A 76 -9.95 1.20 2.46
N VAL A 77 -9.13 2.24 2.59
CA VAL A 77 -8.01 2.30 3.54
C VAL A 77 -8.27 3.35 4.62
N LEU A 78 -7.93 3.04 5.88
CA LEU A 78 -7.86 4.06 6.94
C LEU A 78 -6.52 4.80 6.82
N TRP A 79 -6.56 6.01 6.27
CA TRP A 79 -5.39 6.85 6.04
C TRP A 79 -5.50 8.15 6.83
N ASP A 80 -4.55 8.35 7.75
CA ASP A 80 -4.48 9.53 8.63
C ASP A 80 -5.81 9.84 9.36
N GLY A 81 -6.44 8.79 9.89
CA GLY A 81 -7.71 8.87 10.62
C GLY A 81 -8.96 8.99 9.75
N GLN A 82 -8.82 8.96 8.42
CA GLN A 82 -9.94 9.04 7.48
C GLN A 82 -10.00 7.82 6.56
N TYR A 83 -11.20 7.30 6.32
CA TYR A 83 -11.39 6.29 5.30
C TYR A 83 -11.33 6.92 3.90
N ARG A 84 -10.56 6.29 3.00
CA ARG A 84 -10.41 6.69 1.61
C ARG A 84 -10.59 5.47 0.71
N GLU A 85 -11.34 5.63 -0.36
CA GLU A 85 -11.38 4.66 -1.45
C GLU A 85 -10.21 4.94 -2.40
N ILE A 86 -9.43 3.91 -2.70
CA ILE A 86 -8.27 4.00 -3.59
C ILE A 86 -8.23 2.77 -4.50
N ASP A 87 -7.54 2.89 -5.63
CA ASP A 87 -7.18 1.76 -6.47
C ASP A 87 -6.02 0.96 -5.85
N VAL A 88 -6.10 -0.36 -5.97
CA VAL A 88 -5.05 -1.29 -5.56
C VAL A 88 -4.65 -2.14 -6.75
N ALA A 89 -3.35 -2.24 -7.02
CA ALA A 89 -2.84 -3.21 -7.99
C ALA A 89 -2.66 -4.59 -7.33
N GLU A 90 -3.18 -5.63 -7.97
CA GLU A 90 -2.92 -7.02 -7.59
C GLU A 90 -1.44 -7.38 -7.85
N SER A 91 -0.73 -7.87 -6.84
CA SER A 91 0.67 -8.30 -6.98
C SER A 91 1.01 -9.42 -6.00
N GLU A 92 1.74 -10.44 -6.44
CA GLU A 92 2.20 -11.55 -5.59
C GLU A 92 3.27 -11.16 -4.55
N THR A 93 3.69 -9.90 -4.52
CA THR A 93 4.67 -9.38 -3.57
C THR A 93 4.04 -9.05 -2.22
N ASP A 94 4.88 -8.70 -1.24
CA ASP A 94 4.40 -8.02 -0.04
C ASP A 94 3.63 -6.73 -0.44
N PRO A 95 2.60 -6.31 0.33
CA PRO A 95 1.87 -5.07 0.07
C PRO A 95 2.82 -3.86 0.02
N LEU A 96 2.67 -3.02 -1.01
CA LEU A 96 3.50 -1.84 -1.22
C LEU A 96 2.67 -0.57 -1.16
N ILE A 97 3.07 0.40 -0.34
CA ILE A 97 2.56 1.78 -0.37
C ILE A 97 3.37 2.54 -1.40
N GLY A 98 2.70 3.04 -2.44
CA GLY A 98 3.31 3.84 -3.49
C GLY A 98 3.19 5.35 -3.27
N MET A 99 3.86 6.08 -4.16
CA MET A 99 3.97 7.54 -4.11
C MET A 99 2.63 8.27 -4.28
N SER A 100 1.63 7.68 -4.94
CA SER A 100 0.31 8.31 -5.08
C SER A 100 -0.45 8.35 -3.75
N LEU A 101 -0.30 7.33 -2.89
CA LEU A 101 -0.90 7.32 -1.56
C LEU A 101 -0.15 8.25 -0.58
N LEU A 102 1.16 8.39 -0.77
CA LEU A 102 2.01 9.32 -0.02
C LEU A 102 1.94 10.77 -0.50
N TYR A 103 1.28 11.05 -1.62
CA TYR A 103 1.21 12.39 -2.18
C TYR A 103 0.59 13.39 -1.18
N LYS A 104 1.28 14.51 -0.94
CA LYS A 104 0.98 15.52 0.11
C LYS A 104 1.29 15.09 1.55
N TYR A 105 2.08 14.04 1.74
CA TYR A 105 2.60 13.64 3.04
C TYR A 105 4.13 13.71 3.05
N GLY A 106 4.70 14.10 4.18
CA GLY A 106 6.11 13.93 4.49
C GLY A 106 6.40 12.52 4.96
N LEU A 107 7.53 11.96 4.51
CA LEU A 107 8.04 10.65 4.90
C LEU A 107 9.40 10.83 5.60
N ARG A 108 9.52 10.30 6.83
CA ARG A 108 10.79 10.16 7.54
C ARG A 108 11.00 8.70 7.91
N ILE A 109 12.20 8.20 7.62
CA ILE A 109 12.62 6.84 7.98
C ILE A 109 13.92 6.94 8.77
N ASP A 110 13.93 6.41 9.98
CA ASP A 110 15.18 6.13 10.70
C ASP A 110 15.69 4.76 10.22
N ALA A 111 16.65 4.75 9.29
CA ALA A 111 17.08 3.56 8.53
C ALA A 111 17.97 2.58 9.32
N VAL A 112 17.40 1.95 10.33
CA VAL A 112 18.00 0.90 11.18
C VAL A 112 16.90 -0.05 11.63
N GLU A 113 17.18 -1.33 11.87
CA GLU A 113 16.18 -2.27 12.42
C GLU A 113 15.50 -1.68 13.67
N GLY A 114 14.16 -1.71 13.70
CA GLY A 114 13.34 -1.11 14.75
C GLY A 114 13.27 0.42 14.72
N GLY A 115 13.93 1.07 13.76
CA GLY A 115 13.87 2.51 13.54
C GLY A 115 12.47 2.97 13.13
N ILE A 116 12.12 4.19 13.50
CA ILE A 116 10.77 4.72 13.31
C ILE A 116 10.55 5.17 11.87
N VAL A 117 9.41 4.76 11.31
CA VAL A 117 8.84 5.29 10.07
C VAL A 117 7.72 6.25 10.44
N ARG A 118 7.75 7.49 9.95
CA ARG A 118 6.69 8.49 10.15
C ARG A 118 6.16 9.00 8.83
N VAL A 119 4.83 9.03 8.71
CA VAL A 119 4.09 9.66 7.63
C VAL A 119 3.16 10.72 8.20
N GLU A 120 3.30 11.96 7.74
CA GLU A 120 2.55 13.12 8.26
C GLU A 120 2.12 14.07 7.15
N ALA A 121 0.93 14.68 7.27
CA ALA A 121 0.44 15.62 6.27
C ALA A 121 1.35 16.87 6.19
N LEU A 122 1.53 17.39 4.96
CA LEU A 122 2.28 18.63 4.69
C LEU A 122 1.42 19.89 4.75
#